data_AF-A0A1I4F487-F1
#
_entry.id   AF-A0A1I4F487-F1
#
_cell.length_a   1.000
_cell.length_b   1.000
_cell.length_c   1.000
_cell.angle_alpha   90.00
_cell.angle_beta   90.00
_cell.angle_gamma   90.00
#
_symmetry.space_group_name_H-M   'P 1'
#
loop_
_entity.id
_entity.type
_entity.pdbx_description
1 polymer ?
#
loop_
_entity_poly.entity_id
_entity_poly.type
_entity_poly.pdbx_seq_one_letter_code
_entity_poly.pdbx_strand_id
1 'polypeptide(L)'
;WIPSANNINQRADTGNSSAFNRYAQLTFGWSREGETAPWYMPTFNHDNLDLRTAAAGHARDYIAGAGATDGTTDGTTHPGDGTDAYWSENDTFDNSAGIWPGVTLENEAAQNLRQQRAPMTIEQWSNLLPYQQIGDFWVVDHTTGWAYWASLLEPGKASSYLLDAAELTEAIEDTVFNGSYYYGIHVDSQLISPDNSEEFLPGGDSRLEAFLTGIKNNSMNESGTSNPRYEVDSPPSDFNFDTMLPGRVFTMAGEEYLYLEDMGNNNHMIIRHEAIRNTSFNDQPQVLSNWFSGLDAGVQAMVQPVSISNPAPSALYHLLTGLDEQHSHGWLPDNLDPFPAAAADVTTVNPSGTPQAFALSLADLMRLSTPEGPFPTFRLRVGARESWWWLRTPSTVSLGNAWSILRGVSPEFGSRGFLAARRLSQVNDSGGGVRPVIIVHQ
;
A
#
# COMPACT_ATOMS: atom_id res chain seq x y z
N TRP A 1 17.31 2.54 -18.15
CA TRP A 1 18.36 3.03 -17.23
C TRP A 1 18.79 1.86 -16.37
N ILE A 2 20.09 1.64 -16.11
CA ILE A 2 20.55 0.57 -15.22
C ILE A 2 21.46 1.19 -14.15
N PRO A 3 21.03 1.23 -12.88
CA PRO A 3 21.84 1.79 -11.80
C PRO A 3 22.96 0.83 -11.39
N SER A 4 23.97 1.35 -10.72
CA SER A 4 24.93 0.53 -9.97
C SER A 4 24.21 -0.18 -8.82
N ALA A 5 24.70 -1.35 -8.42
CA ALA A 5 24.07 -2.15 -7.37
C ALA A 5 23.81 -1.35 -6.08
N ASN A 6 24.75 -0.54 -5.61
CA ASN A 6 24.64 0.13 -4.31
C ASN A 6 24.19 1.59 -4.39
N ASN A 7 23.91 2.12 -5.59
CA ASN A 7 23.55 3.52 -5.76
C ASN A 7 22.66 3.72 -6.98
N ILE A 8 21.38 4.01 -6.72
CA ILE A 8 20.37 4.26 -7.75
C ILE A 8 20.65 5.51 -8.59
N ASN A 9 21.38 6.50 -8.06
CA ASN A 9 21.69 7.75 -8.75
C ASN A 9 22.89 7.62 -9.71
N GLN A 10 23.61 6.51 -9.66
CA GLN A 10 24.81 6.26 -10.44
C GLN A 10 24.54 5.15 -11.46
N ARG A 11 24.86 5.38 -12.74
CA ARG A 11 24.74 4.34 -13.78
C ARG A 11 25.75 3.23 -13.51
N ALA A 12 25.36 1.98 -13.74
CA ALA A 12 26.28 0.85 -13.73
C ALA A 12 27.39 1.04 -14.78
N ASP A 13 28.61 0.63 -14.46
CA ASP A 13 29.75 0.67 -15.38
C ASP A 13 29.79 -0.54 -16.31
N THR A 14 28.64 -0.84 -16.91
CA THR A 14 28.42 -2.02 -17.76
C THR A 14 28.07 -1.64 -19.20
N GLY A 15 28.03 -0.34 -19.53
CA GLY A 15 27.74 0.13 -20.89
C GLY A 15 28.08 1.60 -21.10
N ASN A 16 27.93 2.07 -22.35
CA ASN A 16 28.29 3.43 -22.77
C ASN A 16 27.56 4.53 -21.99
N SER A 17 26.44 4.23 -21.35
CA SER A 17 25.71 5.19 -20.53
C SER A 17 26.51 5.64 -19.30
N SER A 18 27.45 4.84 -18.78
CA SER A 18 28.25 5.23 -17.60
C SER A 18 29.12 6.47 -17.85
N ALA A 19 29.43 6.78 -19.11
CA ALA A 19 30.11 8.02 -19.50
C ALA A 19 29.34 9.29 -19.04
N PHE A 20 28.01 9.22 -18.95
CA PHE A 20 27.21 10.33 -18.44
C PHE A 20 27.41 10.58 -16.95
N ASN A 21 27.90 9.62 -16.16
CA ASN A 21 28.17 9.85 -14.73
C ASN A 21 29.22 10.95 -14.50
N ARG A 22 30.07 11.24 -15.50
CA ARG A 22 30.99 12.39 -15.46
C ARG A 22 30.24 13.72 -15.50
N TYR A 23 29.15 13.79 -16.27
CA TYR A 23 28.50 15.03 -16.68
C TYR A 23 27.19 15.31 -15.95
N ALA A 24 26.45 14.26 -15.57
CA ALA A 24 25.14 14.37 -14.98
C ALA A 24 24.82 13.19 -14.05
N GLN A 25 24.37 13.51 -12.85
CA GLN A 25 23.79 12.53 -11.91
C GLN A 25 22.27 12.65 -11.97
N LEU A 26 21.58 11.50 -11.98
CA LEU A 26 20.12 11.50 -11.91
C LEU A 26 19.69 11.35 -10.47
N THR A 27 18.71 12.12 -10.06
CA THR A 27 18.01 11.95 -8.79
C THR A 27 16.64 11.31 -9.05
N PHE A 28 16.19 10.50 -8.09
CA PHE A 28 14.96 9.72 -8.21
C PHE A 28 14.05 9.94 -7.01
N GLY A 29 12.76 9.77 -7.23
CA GLY A 29 11.71 9.97 -6.22
C GLY A 29 11.14 11.38 -6.30
N TRP A 30 10.12 11.64 -5.49
CA TRP A 30 9.45 12.94 -5.49
C TRP A 30 9.29 13.54 -4.09
N SER A 31 9.66 12.78 -3.05
CA SER A 31 9.47 13.21 -1.67
C SER A 31 10.31 14.45 -1.35
N ARG A 32 9.64 15.60 -1.27
CA ARG A 32 10.19 16.88 -0.81
C ARG A 32 9.50 17.30 0.49
N GLU A 33 10.23 18.00 1.36
CA GLU A 33 9.68 18.49 2.61
C GLU A 33 8.54 19.48 2.35
N GLY A 34 7.36 19.23 2.92
CA GLY A 34 6.18 20.10 2.78
C GLY A 34 5.34 19.87 1.51
N GLU A 35 5.70 18.94 0.64
CA GLU A 35 4.94 18.61 -0.57
C GLU A 35 4.10 17.34 -0.41
N THR A 36 2.95 17.30 -1.11
CA THR A 36 2.07 16.13 -1.18
C THR A 36 2.35 15.33 -2.45
N ALA A 37 1.85 14.09 -2.53
CA ALA A 37 2.06 13.26 -3.70
C ALA A 37 1.51 13.94 -4.96
N PRO A 38 2.22 13.82 -6.11
CA PRO A 38 1.84 14.52 -7.32
C PRO A 38 0.48 14.05 -7.81
N TRP A 39 -0.30 14.99 -8.34
CA TRP A 39 -1.56 14.71 -9.00
C TRP A 39 -1.32 14.31 -10.45
N TYR A 40 -2.14 13.40 -10.95
CA TYR A 40 -2.15 12.97 -12.34
C TYR A 40 -3.59 12.92 -12.83
N MET A 41 -3.79 13.14 -14.13
CA MET A 41 -5.07 12.87 -14.76
C MET A 41 -5.05 11.41 -15.25
N PRO A 42 -6.03 10.56 -14.86
CA PRO A 42 -6.09 9.17 -15.31
C PRO A 42 -6.12 9.05 -16.85
N THR A 43 -5.57 7.94 -17.35
CA THR A 43 -5.51 7.69 -18.80
C THR A 43 -6.90 7.68 -19.43
N PHE A 44 -6.98 8.23 -20.63
CA PHE A 44 -8.16 8.19 -21.49
C PHE A 44 -8.08 7.08 -22.55
N ASN A 45 -6.97 6.34 -22.62
CA ASN A 45 -6.90 5.13 -23.43
C ASN A 45 -7.54 3.96 -22.66
N HIS A 46 -8.74 3.56 -23.09
CA HIS A 46 -9.46 2.42 -22.52
C HIS A 46 -9.53 1.22 -23.47
N ASP A 47 -8.74 1.23 -24.54
CA ASP A 47 -8.58 0.09 -25.45
C ASP A 47 -7.36 -0.74 -25.03
N ASN A 48 -7.61 -1.97 -24.58
CA ASN A 48 -6.55 -2.87 -24.11
C ASN A 48 -5.69 -3.46 -25.24
N LEU A 49 -6.00 -3.17 -26.50
CA LEU A 49 -5.20 -3.54 -27.66
C LEU A 49 -4.42 -2.35 -28.24
N ASP A 50 -4.63 -1.14 -27.73
CA ASP A 50 -3.93 0.07 -28.18
C ASP A 50 -2.75 0.37 -27.24
N LEU A 51 -1.55 0.41 -27.80
CA LEU A 51 -0.30 0.64 -27.06
C LEU A 51 -0.07 2.10 -26.69
N ARG A 52 -0.98 3.02 -27.05
CA ARG A 52 -0.77 4.43 -26.77
C ARG A 52 -0.76 4.71 -25.28
N THR A 53 0.31 5.34 -24.85
CA THR A 53 0.61 5.57 -23.43
C THR A 53 -0.06 6.84 -22.88
N ALA A 54 -0.63 7.67 -23.77
CA ALA A 54 -1.16 8.99 -23.46
C ALA A 54 -0.12 9.81 -22.68
N ALA A 55 0.99 10.14 -23.34
CA ALA A 55 2.12 10.86 -22.77
C ALA A 55 1.86 12.38 -22.73
N ALA A 56 2.23 13.08 -21.65
CA ALA A 56 2.03 14.53 -21.51
C ALA A 56 3.27 15.34 -21.96
N GLY A 57 3.06 16.61 -22.33
CA GLY A 57 4.14 17.55 -22.66
C GLY A 57 5.00 17.15 -23.85
N HIS A 58 6.33 17.15 -23.68
CA HIS A 58 7.29 16.78 -24.73
C HIS A 58 7.56 15.27 -24.84
N ALA A 59 6.93 14.45 -23.99
CA ALA A 59 7.05 13.00 -24.09
C ALA A 59 6.40 12.49 -25.37
N ARG A 60 6.99 11.47 -25.99
CA ARG A 60 6.57 10.93 -27.29
C ARG A 60 6.21 9.47 -27.16
N ASP A 61 5.11 9.09 -27.77
CA ASP A 61 4.68 7.70 -27.80
C ASP A 61 5.44 6.95 -28.89
N TYR A 62 6.23 5.93 -28.51
CA TYR A 62 6.98 5.15 -29.49
C TYR A 62 6.09 4.03 -30.04
N ILE A 63 5.47 4.26 -31.20
CA ILE A 63 4.63 3.26 -31.88
C ILE A 63 5.47 2.51 -32.94
N ALA A 64 5.71 1.23 -32.73
CA ALA A 64 6.46 0.38 -33.65
C ALA A 64 5.78 0.25 -35.02
N GLY A 65 6.55 0.38 -36.11
CA GLY A 65 6.10 0.11 -37.49
C GLY A 65 5.86 1.34 -38.37
N ALA A 66 5.64 2.52 -37.78
CA ALA A 66 5.65 3.81 -38.48
C ALA A 66 6.69 4.79 -37.92
N GLY A 67 7.05 4.67 -36.63
CA GLY A 67 8.01 5.54 -35.95
C GLY A 67 7.57 7.01 -35.90
N ALA A 68 8.17 7.80 -35.01
CA ALA A 68 8.00 9.26 -35.02
C ALA A 68 8.47 9.84 -36.37
N THR A 69 7.53 10.15 -37.27
CA THR A 69 7.89 10.58 -38.65
C THR A 69 8.26 12.05 -38.75
N ASP A 70 7.81 12.89 -37.81
CA ASP A 70 8.29 14.25 -37.64
C ASP A 70 8.14 14.74 -36.19
N GLY A 71 8.71 15.92 -35.90
CA GLY A 71 8.69 16.52 -34.56
C GLY A 71 7.34 17.12 -34.13
N THR A 72 6.26 16.82 -34.85
CA THR A 72 4.94 17.46 -34.71
C THR A 72 3.76 16.47 -34.68
N THR A 73 3.90 15.21 -35.10
CA THR A 73 2.73 14.35 -35.41
C THR A 73 2.53 13.04 -34.63
N ASP A 74 3.29 12.71 -33.59
CA ASP A 74 3.27 11.32 -33.08
C ASP A 74 2.70 11.15 -31.67
N GLY A 75 1.43 10.69 -31.65
CA GLY A 75 0.65 10.32 -30.46
C GLY A 75 -0.34 11.41 -30.03
N THR A 76 -1.54 11.02 -29.58
CA THR A 76 -2.43 11.94 -28.86
C THR A 76 -1.81 12.19 -27.49
N THR A 77 -1.22 13.37 -27.29
CA THR A 77 -0.66 13.75 -25.99
C THR A 77 -1.75 13.71 -24.92
N HIS A 78 -1.42 13.23 -23.72
CA HIS A 78 -2.26 13.42 -22.55
C HIS A 78 -2.61 14.91 -22.41
N PRO A 79 -3.79 15.25 -21.87
CA PRO A 79 -4.04 16.63 -21.49
C PRO A 79 -2.98 17.11 -20.50
N GLY A 80 -2.57 18.36 -20.67
CA GLY A 80 -1.48 19.01 -19.94
C GLY A 80 -0.23 19.27 -20.78
N ASP A 81 0.52 20.30 -20.41
CA ASP A 81 1.79 20.67 -21.06
C ASP A 81 2.99 19.88 -20.51
N GLY A 82 2.75 18.98 -19.56
CA GLY A 82 3.74 18.11 -18.93
C GLY A 82 4.66 18.84 -17.95
N THR A 83 4.31 20.04 -17.49
CA THR A 83 5.02 20.67 -16.38
C THR A 83 4.73 19.96 -15.07
N ASP A 84 5.69 20.00 -14.15
CA ASP A 84 5.49 19.58 -12.76
C ASP A 84 4.27 20.31 -12.15
N ALA A 85 3.50 19.60 -11.32
CA ALA A 85 2.29 20.09 -10.67
C ALA A 85 1.22 20.72 -11.60
N TYR A 86 1.14 20.31 -12.88
CA TYR A 86 0.10 20.81 -13.80
C TYR A 86 -1.32 20.53 -13.32
N TRP A 87 -1.56 19.32 -12.77
CA TRP A 87 -2.85 18.92 -12.22
C TRP A 87 -2.93 19.18 -10.70
N SER A 88 -4.13 19.44 -10.21
CA SER A 88 -4.45 19.68 -8.81
C SER A 88 -5.73 18.97 -8.39
N GLU A 89 -6.04 19.00 -7.09
CA GLU A 89 -7.28 18.46 -6.54
C GLU A 89 -8.52 19.11 -7.20
N ASN A 90 -9.52 18.29 -7.52
CA ASN A 90 -10.77 18.66 -8.20
C ASN A 90 -10.62 19.10 -9.67
N ASP A 91 -9.42 19.07 -10.24
CA ASP A 91 -9.29 19.28 -11.68
C ASP A 91 -9.99 18.15 -12.44
N THR A 92 -10.70 18.50 -13.50
CA THR A 92 -11.44 17.55 -14.34
C THR A 92 -11.09 17.77 -15.80
N PHE A 93 -11.18 16.72 -16.60
CA PHE A 93 -11.03 16.81 -18.04
C PHE A 93 -12.01 15.89 -18.75
N ASP A 94 -12.82 16.49 -19.63
CA ASP A 94 -13.76 15.79 -20.51
C ASP A 94 -13.09 15.49 -21.86
N ASN A 95 -12.98 14.20 -22.18
CA ASN A 95 -12.35 13.75 -23.42
C ASN A 95 -13.35 13.60 -24.60
N SER A 96 -14.57 14.12 -24.50
CA SER A 96 -15.65 13.99 -25.49
C SER A 96 -15.31 14.49 -26.90
N ALA A 97 -14.21 15.23 -27.06
CA ALA A 97 -13.60 15.54 -28.35
C ALA A 97 -13.15 14.28 -29.15
N GLY A 98 -13.02 13.13 -28.50
CA GLY A 98 -12.90 11.82 -29.15
C GLY A 98 -11.52 11.50 -29.74
N ILE A 99 -10.44 12.01 -29.13
CA ILE A 99 -9.07 11.85 -29.65
C ILE A 99 -8.29 10.67 -29.04
N TRP A 100 -8.82 10.02 -28.00
CA TRP A 100 -8.22 8.81 -27.40
C TRP A 100 -9.04 7.55 -27.73
N PRO A 101 -8.37 6.39 -27.87
CA PRO A 101 -9.03 5.10 -28.08
C PRO A 101 -9.91 4.67 -26.89
N GLY A 102 -10.97 3.91 -27.19
CA GLY A 102 -11.87 3.36 -26.17
C GLY A 102 -13.11 4.22 -25.96
N VAL A 103 -13.36 4.63 -24.71
CA VAL A 103 -14.60 5.30 -24.29
C VAL A 103 -14.40 6.79 -24.04
N THR A 104 -15.45 7.57 -24.32
CA THR A 104 -15.52 8.98 -23.93
C THR A 104 -16.06 9.11 -22.51
N LEU A 105 -15.35 9.84 -21.65
CA LEU A 105 -15.66 10.07 -20.24
C LEU A 105 -15.00 11.37 -19.74
N GLU A 106 -15.50 11.83 -18.60
CA GLU A 106 -14.87 12.86 -17.79
C GLU A 106 -14.07 12.19 -16.68
N ASN A 107 -12.77 12.47 -16.61
CA ASN A 107 -11.92 12.06 -15.50
C ASN A 107 -11.73 13.23 -14.54
N GLU A 108 -11.63 12.91 -13.24
CA GLU A 108 -11.13 13.80 -12.21
C GLU A 108 -9.66 13.45 -11.94
N ALA A 109 -8.83 14.47 -11.69
CA ALA A 109 -7.45 14.29 -11.31
C ALA A 109 -7.37 13.47 -10.02
N ALA A 110 -6.41 12.53 -9.98
CA ALA A 110 -6.18 11.64 -8.87
C ALA A 110 -4.78 11.87 -8.30
N GLN A 111 -4.63 11.65 -7.00
CA GLN A 111 -3.33 11.74 -6.35
C GLN A 111 -2.59 10.40 -6.43
N ASN A 112 -1.29 10.42 -6.76
CA ASN A 112 -0.42 9.25 -6.67
C ASN A 112 -0.33 8.74 -5.23
N LEU A 113 -0.01 7.46 -5.06
CA LEU A 113 0.34 6.92 -3.74
C LEU A 113 1.56 7.64 -3.16
N ARG A 114 1.47 8.00 -1.87
CA ARG A 114 2.56 8.66 -1.18
C ARG A 114 3.72 7.68 -0.99
N GLN A 115 4.91 8.03 -1.49
CA GLN A 115 6.11 7.24 -1.24
C GLN A 115 6.48 7.28 0.24
N GLN A 116 6.67 6.12 0.85
CA GLN A 116 7.13 5.98 2.23
C GLN A 116 8.64 6.15 2.36
N ARG A 117 9.38 5.93 1.27
CA ARG A 117 10.84 5.94 1.21
C ARG A 117 11.30 6.38 -0.17
N ALA A 118 12.52 6.91 -0.23
CA ALA A 118 13.19 7.16 -1.50
C ALA A 118 13.37 5.85 -2.29
N PRO A 119 13.28 5.90 -3.63
CA PRO A 119 13.60 4.75 -4.47
C PRO A 119 14.99 4.19 -4.18
N MET A 120 15.13 2.88 -4.27
CA MET A 120 16.40 2.19 -3.99
C MET A 120 16.61 1.02 -4.95
N THR A 121 17.82 0.47 -4.99
CA THR A 121 18.09 -0.76 -5.74
C THR A 121 17.63 -2.00 -4.98
N ILE A 122 17.45 -3.12 -5.67
CA ILE A 122 17.15 -4.41 -5.04
C ILE A 122 18.28 -4.88 -4.11
N GLU A 123 19.51 -4.42 -4.33
CA GLU A 123 20.63 -4.63 -3.40
C GLU A 123 20.44 -3.89 -2.09
N GLN A 124 20.15 -2.58 -2.14
CA GLN A 124 19.88 -1.77 -0.97
C GLN A 124 18.64 -2.29 -0.22
N TRP A 125 17.58 -2.64 -0.96
CA TRP A 125 16.36 -3.24 -0.42
C TRP A 125 16.63 -4.53 0.36
N SER A 126 17.55 -5.38 -0.11
CA SER A 126 17.88 -6.64 0.57
C SER A 126 18.58 -6.46 1.92
N ASN A 127 19.13 -5.27 2.19
CA ASN A 127 19.73 -4.92 3.47
C ASN A 127 18.71 -4.36 4.48
N LEU A 128 17.46 -4.15 4.06
CA LEU A 128 16.39 -3.73 4.96
C LEU A 128 15.96 -4.89 5.87
N LEU A 129 15.41 -4.54 7.03
CA LEU A 129 14.76 -5.54 7.89
C LEU A 129 13.47 -6.05 7.21
N PRO A 130 13.02 -7.30 7.45
CA PRO A 130 11.88 -7.87 6.72
C PRO A 130 10.61 -7.02 6.73
N TYR A 131 10.27 -6.38 7.86
CA TYR A 131 9.10 -5.51 8.00
C TYR A 131 9.20 -4.19 7.22
N GLN A 132 10.38 -3.87 6.69
CA GLN A 132 10.68 -2.67 5.93
C GLN A 132 10.73 -2.92 4.41
N GLN A 133 10.72 -4.19 4.00
CA GLN A 133 10.94 -4.60 2.61
C GLN A 133 9.67 -4.54 1.77
N ILE A 134 8.49 -4.52 2.38
CA ILE A 134 7.19 -4.33 1.71
C ILE A 134 6.61 -2.97 2.08
N GLY A 135 6.13 -2.21 1.11
CA GLY A 135 5.55 -0.89 1.32
C GLY A 135 5.44 -0.05 0.05
N ASP A 136 4.99 1.19 0.23
CA ASP A 136 4.72 2.12 -0.87
C ASP A 136 6.01 2.84 -1.30
N PHE A 137 6.89 2.14 -2.01
CA PHE A 137 8.14 2.69 -2.55
C PHE A 137 8.64 1.86 -3.75
N TRP A 138 9.55 2.44 -4.54
CA TRP A 138 10.12 1.78 -5.73
C TRP A 138 11.43 1.07 -5.43
N VAL A 139 11.56 -0.15 -5.97
CA VAL A 139 12.79 -0.96 -5.95
C VAL A 139 13.23 -1.23 -7.37
N VAL A 140 14.46 -0.85 -7.71
CA VAL A 140 15.03 -1.05 -9.05
C VAL A 140 15.92 -2.29 -9.06
N ASP A 141 15.62 -3.22 -9.95
CA ASP A 141 16.53 -4.30 -10.27
C ASP A 141 17.73 -3.74 -11.06
N HIS A 142 18.91 -3.78 -10.44
CA HIS A 142 20.14 -3.23 -11.02
C HIS A 142 20.76 -4.14 -12.10
N THR A 143 20.22 -5.34 -12.35
CA THR A 143 20.66 -6.20 -13.46
C THR A 143 19.90 -5.91 -14.75
N THR A 144 18.58 -5.70 -14.65
CA THR A 144 17.70 -5.50 -15.81
C THR A 144 17.35 -4.03 -16.05
N GLY A 145 17.37 -3.20 -15.00
CA GLY A 145 16.90 -1.82 -15.01
C GLY A 145 15.39 -1.66 -14.81
N TRP A 146 14.65 -2.76 -14.63
CA TRP A 146 13.22 -2.70 -14.27
C TRP A 146 13.04 -2.13 -12.87
N ALA A 147 12.02 -1.29 -12.71
CA ALA A 147 11.60 -0.75 -11.42
C ALA A 147 10.24 -1.34 -11.04
N TYR A 148 10.12 -1.77 -9.79
CA TYR A 148 8.93 -2.42 -9.25
C TYR A 148 8.43 -1.66 -8.03
N TRP A 149 7.12 -1.59 -7.87
CA TRP A 149 6.50 -1.05 -6.66
C TRP A 149 6.46 -2.12 -5.58
N ALA A 150 6.96 -1.83 -4.38
CA ALA A 150 7.19 -2.81 -3.31
C ALA A 150 5.93 -3.23 -2.52
N SER A 151 4.74 -3.00 -3.08
CA SER A 151 3.45 -3.44 -2.53
C SER A 151 2.46 -3.74 -3.66
N LEU A 152 1.36 -4.43 -3.36
CA LEU A 152 0.32 -4.65 -4.35
C LEU A 152 -0.42 -3.32 -4.66
N LEU A 153 -0.50 -2.96 -5.94
CA LEU A 153 -1.30 -1.83 -6.40
C LEU A 153 -2.77 -2.25 -6.48
N GLU A 154 -3.61 -1.60 -5.68
CA GLU A 154 -5.05 -1.79 -5.69
C GLU A 154 -5.69 -1.13 -6.92
N PRO A 155 -6.82 -1.65 -7.43
CA PRO A 155 -7.54 -1.03 -8.55
C PRO A 155 -7.84 0.46 -8.33
N GLY A 156 -7.64 1.25 -9.39
CA GLY A 156 -7.83 2.70 -9.34
C GLY A 156 -6.73 3.47 -8.60
N LYS A 157 -5.56 2.84 -8.37
CA LYS A 157 -4.38 3.49 -7.82
C LYS A 157 -3.26 3.54 -8.85
N ALA A 158 -2.47 4.60 -8.73
CA ALA A 158 -1.23 4.76 -9.44
C ALA A 158 -0.13 5.16 -8.46
N SER A 159 1.08 4.71 -8.75
CA SER A 159 2.31 5.22 -8.20
C SER A 159 3.07 5.94 -9.32
N SER A 160 3.95 6.86 -8.93
CA SER A 160 4.82 7.57 -9.87
C SER A 160 6.28 7.21 -9.60
N TYR A 161 6.98 6.72 -10.62
CA TYR A 161 8.44 6.61 -10.60
C TYR A 161 9.02 7.87 -11.20
N LEU A 162 9.35 8.84 -10.35
CA LEU A 162 9.82 10.14 -10.78
C LEU A 162 11.33 10.17 -10.90
N LEU A 163 11.77 10.72 -12.03
CA LEU A 163 13.14 11.09 -12.32
C LEU A 163 13.20 12.59 -12.07
N ASP A 164 13.67 12.96 -10.89
CA ASP A 164 13.47 14.27 -10.28
C ASP A 164 14.31 15.35 -10.96
N ALA A 165 15.61 15.06 -11.13
CA ALA A 165 16.52 15.95 -11.84
C ALA A 165 17.65 15.19 -12.54
N ALA A 166 18.20 15.84 -13.56
CA ALA A 166 19.52 15.55 -14.09
C ALA A 166 20.46 16.66 -13.61
N GLU A 167 21.12 16.46 -12.48
CA GLU A 167 22.05 17.41 -11.89
C GLU A 167 23.36 17.39 -12.68
N LEU A 168 23.63 18.48 -13.40
CA LEU A 168 24.86 18.62 -14.16
C LEU A 168 26.06 18.88 -13.25
N THR A 169 27.20 18.31 -13.61
CA THR A 169 28.49 18.60 -12.98
C THR A 169 29.21 19.72 -13.73
N GLU A 170 30.19 20.37 -13.09
CA GLU A 170 31.06 21.36 -13.74
C GLU A 170 31.77 20.81 -14.99
N ALA A 171 31.99 19.48 -15.06
CA ALA A 171 32.63 18.85 -16.21
C ALA A 171 31.83 18.96 -17.53
N ILE A 172 30.53 19.33 -17.46
CA ILE A 172 29.75 19.64 -18.67
C ILE A 172 30.32 20.88 -19.38
N GLU A 173 30.84 21.85 -18.62
CA GLU A 173 31.40 23.09 -19.18
C GLU A 173 32.66 22.80 -20.02
N ASP A 174 33.47 21.83 -19.61
CA ASP A 174 34.67 21.41 -20.35
C ASP A 174 34.36 20.86 -21.76
N THR A 175 33.13 20.44 -22.02
CA THR A 175 32.75 19.71 -23.25
C THR A 175 31.65 20.37 -24.06
N VAL A 176 30.74 21.12 -23.43
CA VAL A 176 29.57 21.72 -24.09
C VAL A 176 29.61 23.26 -23.96
N PHE A 177 30.80 23.85 -24.13
CA PHE A 177 31.03 25.28 -23.88
C PHE A 177 30.30 26.25 -24.85
N ASN A 178 29.59 25.77 -25.88
CA ASN A 178 28.90 26.62 -26.87
C ASN A 178 27.73 25.92 -27.62
N GLY A 179 27.03 24.97 -26.99
CA GLY A 179 25.94 24.23 -27.65
C GLY A 179 24.73 23.97 -26.76
N SER A 180 23.61 23.62 -27.37
CA SER A 180 22.45 23.04 -26.67
C SER A 180 22.65 21.52 -26.58
N TYR A 181 22.42 20.95 -25.40
CA TYR A 181 22.37 19.51 -25.22
C TYR A 181 20.91 19.07 -24.98
N TYR A 182 20.59 17.87 -25.43
CA TYR A 182 19.29 17.24 -25.19
C TYR A 182 19.54 15.91 -24.48
N TYR A 183 18.84 15.70 -23.37
CA TYR A 183 18.82 14.42 -22.67
C TYR A 183 17.45 13.78 -22.89
N GLY A 184 17.45 12.60 -23.53
CA GLY A 184 16.25 11.80 -23.76
C GLY A 184 16.31 10.52 -22.95
N ILE A 185 15.16 10.08 -22.43
CA ILE A 185 15.00 8.82 -21.74
C ILE A 185 13.93 8.02 -22.48
N HIS A 186 14.26 6.78 -22.81
CA HIS A 186 13.28 5.79 -23.24
C HIS A 186 12.70 5.14 -21.99
N VAL A 187 11.38 5.14 -21.86
CA VAL A 187 10.66 4.49 -20.78
C VAL A 187 9.72 3.45 -21.37
N ASP A 188 9.84 2.22 -20.90
CA ASP A 188 8.86 1.16 -21.12
C ASP A 188 8.18 0.85 -19.79
N SER A 189 6.85 0.71 -19.81
CA SER A 189 6.07 0.32 -18.64
C SER A 189 5.19 -0.88 -18.97
N GLN A 190 5.01 -1.76 -17.99
CA GLN A 190 4.11 -2.90 -18.07
C GLN A 190 3.38 -3.05 -16.73
N LEU A 191 2.14 -3.53 -16.78
CA LEU A 191 1.40 -3.95 -15.59
C LEU A 191 1.58 -5.44 -15.40
N ILE A 192 1.97 -5.83 -14.20
CA ILE A 192 2.25 -7.22 -13.84
C ILE A 192 1.15 -7.65 -12.87
N SER A 193 0.34 -8.63 -13.26
CA SER A 193 -0.55 -9.28 -12.30
C SER A 193 0.27 -10.18 -11.37
N PRO A 194 -0.17 -10.37 -10.11
CA PRO A 194 0.43 -11.37 -9.22
C PRO A 194 0.62 -12.74 -9.89
N ASP A 195 -0.32 -13.18 -10.72
CA ASP A 195 -0.27 -14.49 -11.37
C ASP A 195 0.80 -14.61 -12.45
N ASN A 196 1.25 -13.49 -13.03
CA ASN A 196 2.20 -13.46 -14.16
C ASN A 196 3.57 -12.88 -13.77
N SER A 197 3.85 -12.69 -12.48
CA SER A 197 5.10 -12.05 -12.03
C SER A 197 6.36 -12.82 -12.44
N GLU A 198 6.24 -14.13 -12.70
CA GLU A 198 7.35 -15.00 -13.09
C GLU A 198 7.94 -14.63 -14.47
N GLU A 199 7.17 -13.94 -15.32
CA GLU A 199 7.61 -13.49 -16.66
C GLU A 199 8.77 -12.47 -16.59
N PHE A 200 8.96 -11.81 -15.44
CA PHE A 200 9.98 -10.78 -15.22
C PHE A 200 11.24 -11.30 -14.52
N LEU A 201 11.26 -12.57 -14.12
CA LEU A 201 12.43 -13.21 -13.51
C LEU A 201 13.63 -13.41 -14.45
N PRO A 202 13.46 -13.72 -15.76
CA PRO A 202 14.59 -13.97 -16.65
C PRO A 202 15.56 -12.78 -16.72
N GLY A 203 16.83 -13.01 -16.36
CA GLY A 203 17.87 -11.97 -16.35
C GLY A 203 17.85 -11.05 -15.12
N GLY A 204 16.86 -11.21 -14.25
CA GLY A 204 16.74 -10.46 -13.00
C GLY A 204 17.79 -10.85 -11.97
N ASP A 205 17.96 -9.97 -10.99
CA ASP A 205 18.78 -10.23 -9.81
C ASP A 205 18.27 -11.47 -9.05
N SER A 206 19.16 -12.22 -8.39
CA SER A 206 18.80 -13.44 -7.64
C SER A 206 17.82 -13.22 -6.50
N ARG A 207 17.62 -11.96 -6.08
CA ARG A 207 16.65 -11.56 -5.06
C ARG A 207 15.25 -11.26 -5.61
N LEU A 208 15.11 -11.12 -6.92
CA LEU A 208 13.87 -10.67 -7.55
C LEU A 208 12.70 -11.64 -7.28
N GLU A 209 12.95 -12.94 -7.30
CA GLU A 209 11.93 -13.95 -7.01
C GLU A 209 11.38 -13.78 -5.58
N ALA A 210 12.26 -13.71 -4.58
CA ALA A 210 11.85 -13.51 -3.19
C ALA A 210 11.11 -12.18 -3.01
N PHE A 211 11.53 -11.12 -3.70
CA PHE A 211 10.87 -9.82 -3.66
C PHE A 211 9.45 -9.86 -4.23
N LEU A 212 9.26 -10.44 -5.42
CA LEU A 212 7.95 -10.55 -6.06
C LEU A 212 7.01 -11.43 -5.24
N THR A 213 7.49 -12.52 -4.67
CA THR A 213 6.65 -13.34 -3.79
C THR A 213 6.35 -12.66 -2.46
N GLY A 214 7.29 -11.86 -1.94
CA GLY A 214 7.04 -11.03 -0.75
C GLY A 214 5.93 -10.00 -0.97
N ILE A 215 5.85 -9.38 -2.15
CA ILE A 215 4.77 -8.47 -2.52
C ILE A 215 3.42 -9.21 -2.52
N LYS A 216 3.36 -10.40 -3.12
CA LYS A 216 2.15 -11.25 -3.15
C LYS A 216 1.65 -11.57 -1.75
N ASN A 217 2.54 -12.01 -0.88
CA ASN A 217 2.19 -12.40 0.49
C ASN A 217 2.01 -11.22 1.45
N ASN A 218 2.28 -9.99 0.99
CA ASN A 218 2.40 -8.79 1.82
C ASN A 218 3.40 -8.95 2.99
N SER A 219 4.39 -9.82 2.81
CA SER A 219 5.41 -10.16 3.82
C SER A 219 6.57 -10.92 3.17
N MET A 220 7.81 -10.60 3.54
CA MET A 220 9.02 -11.20 2.98
C MET A 220 9.35 -12.61 3.44
N ASN A 221 8.56 -13.17 4.35
CA ASN A 221 8.89 -14.42 4.99
C ASN A 221 8.43 -15.64 4.19
N GLU A 222 9.30 -16.06 3.28
CA GLU A 222 9.21 -17.37 2.62
C GLU A 222 10.44 -18.27 2.82
N SER A 223 11.56 -17.78 3.37
CA SER A 223 12.71 -18.66 3.61
C SER A 223 12.38 -19.66 4.74
N GLY A 224 11.99 -20.88 4.35
CA GLY A 224 11.72 -21.98 5.28
C GLY A 224 10.25 -22.16 5.71
N THR A 225 9.29 -21.43 5.14
CA THR A 225 7.87 -21.64 5.45
C THR A 225 7.23 -22.60 4.43
N SER A 226 6.49 -23.61 4.89
CA SER A 226 5.67 -24.49 4.03
C SER A 226 4.25 -23.96 3.82
N ASN A 227 3.95 -22.75 4.31
CA ASN A 227 2.62 -22.17 4.24
C ASN A 227 2.21 -21.95 2.77
N PRO A 228 0.97 -22.32 2.39
CA PRO A 228 0.41 -22.00 1.09
C PRO A 228 0.56 -20.52 0.72
N ARG A 229 0.68 -20.26 -0.59
CA ARG A 229 0.62 -18.90 -1.14
C ARG A 229 -0.79 -18.33 -0.92
N TYR A 230 -0.89 -17.01 -0.81
CA TYR A 230 -2.15 -16.36 -0.43
C TYR A 230 -3.29 -16.59 -1.45
N GLU A 231 -2.97 -16.76 -2.73
CA GLU A 231 -3.94 -17.02 -3.80
C GLU A 231 -4.52 -18.45 -3.78
N VAL A 232 -3.94 -19.34 -2.98
CA VAL A 232 -4.40 -20.73 -2.86
C VAL A 232 -5.29 -20.84 -1.63
N ASP A 233 -6.57 -21.13 -1.86
CA ASP A 233 -7.49 -21.51 -0.78
C ASP A 233 -7.13 -22.90 -0.26
N SER A 234 -6.61 -22.95 0.97
CA SER A 234 -6.12 -24.17 1.61
C SER A 234 -6.88 -24.51 2.90
N PRO A 235 -6.99 -25.79 3.27
CA PRO A 235 -7.58 -26.18 4.55
C PRO A 235 -6.70 -25.71 5.74
N PRO A 236 -7.26 -25.57 6.95
CA PRO A 236 -6.50 -25.10 8.11
C PRO A 236 -5.28 -25.96 8.46
N SER A 237 -5.30 -27.25 8.11
CA SER A 237 -4.21 -28.19 8.35
C SER A 237 -2.92 -27.90 7.58
N ASP A 238 -3.01 -27.12 6.51
CA ASP A 238 -1.87 -26.83 5.63
C ASP A 238 -1.05 -25.65 6.13
N PHE A 239 -1.59 -24.88 7.07
CA PHE A 239 -0.91 -23.72 7.65
C PHE A 239 -0.09 -24.11 8.87
N ASN A 240 1.07 -23.49 9.04
CA ASN A 240 1.90 -23.48 10.22
C ASN A 240 2.06 -22.02 10.68
N PHE A 241 1.24 -21.62 11.66
CA PHE A 241 1.17 -20.25 12.15
C PHE A 241 2.43 -19.80 12.91
N ASP A 242 3.16 -20.73 13.55
CA ASP A 242 4.43 -20.44 14.25
C ASP A 242 5.51 -19.87 13.33
N THR A 243 5.39 -20.12 12.02
CA THR A 243 6.34 -19.65 11.00
C THR A 243 5.89 -18.37 10.28
N MET A 244 4.68 -17.88 10.56
CA MET A 244 4.17 -16.66 9.95
C MET A 244 4.69 -15.42 10.64
N LEU A 245 5.05 -14.40 9.85
CA LEU A 245 5.26 -13.05 10.39
C LEU A 245 3.99 -12.23 10.37
N PRO A 246 3.87 -11.29 11.33
CA PRO A 246 2.87 -10.23 11.26
C PRO A 246 2.79 -9.57 9.89
N GLY A 247 1.57 -9.32 9.41
CA GLY A 247 1.30 -8.69 8.12
C GLY A 247 1.19 -9.67 6.94
N ARG A 248 1.49 -10.97 7.12
CA ARG A 248 1.29 -11.98 6.07
C ARG A 248 -0.18 -12.14 5.73
N VAL A 249 -0.50 -12.10 4.44
CA VAL A 249 -1.83 -12.43 3.90
C VAL A 249 -1.88 -13.91 3.51
N PHE A 250 -3.00 -14.58 3.77
CA PHE A 250 -3.23 -15.97 3.39
C PHE A 250 -4.72 -16.29 3.24
N THR A 251 -5.07 -17.30 2.44
CA THR A 251 -6.45 -17.75 2.26
C THR A 251 -6.66 -19.12 2.88
N MET A 252 -7.54 -19.18 3.89
CA MET A 252 -7.82 -20.40 4.64
C MET A 252 -9.32 -20.67 4.67
N ALA A 253 -9.73 -21.81 4.12
CA ALA A 253 -11.10 -22.29 4.10
C ALA A 253 -12.12 -21.25 3.59
N GLY A 254 -11.83 -20.66 2.43
CA GLY A 254 -12.69 -19.72 1.73
C GLY A 254 -12.66 -18.28 2.23
N GLU A 255 -11.83 -17.96 3.23
CA GLU A 255 -11.66 -16.60 3.76
C GLU A 255 -10.20 -16.15 3.66
N GLU A 256 -10.00 -14.89 3.27
CA GLU A 256 -8.69 -14.24 3.24
C GLU A 256 -8.43 -13.55 4.58
N TYR A 257 -7.29 -13.83 5.18
CA TYR A 257 -6.86 -13.33 6.49
C TYR A 257 -5.53 -12.58 6.40
N LEU A 258 -5.31 -11.72 7.38
CA LEU A 258 -4.02 -11.11 7.71
C LEU A 258 -3.58 -11.67 9.06
N TYR A 259 -2.37 -12.24 9.11
CA TYR A 259 -1.76 -12.70 10.36
C TYR A 259 -1.34 -11.49 11.20
N LEU A 260 -1.80 -11.43 12.46
CA LEU A 260 -1.50 -10.31 13.34
C LEU A 260 -0.31 -10.60 14.22
N GLU A 261 -0.31 -11.70 14.96
CA GLU A 261 0.77 -12.03 15.89
C GLU A 261 0.68 -13.46 16.43
N ASP A 262 1.82 -13.91 16.97
CA ASP A 262 1.89 -15.03 17.89
C ASP A 262 1.56 -14.52 19.32
N MET A 263 0.50 -15.06 19.91
CA MET A 263 0.06 -14.77 21.28
C MET A 263 0.66 -15.71 22.33
N GLY A 264 1.54 -16.62 21.91
CA GLY A 264 2.15 -17.65 22.73
C GLY A 264 1.20 -18.80 23.06
N ASN A 265 1.77 -19.90 23.57
CA ASN A 265 1.06 -21.16 23.84
C ASN A 265 0.28 -21.66 22.61
N ASN A 266 0.90 -21.55 21.44
CA ASN A 266 0.35 -21.87 20.12
C ASN A 266 -0.97 -21.14 19.79
N ASN A 267 -1.20 -19.97 20.38
CA ASN A 267 -2.34 -19.14 20.04
C ASN A 267 -1.90 -18.05 19.08
N HIS A 268 -2.67 -17.84 18.03
CA HIS A 268 -2.34 -16.89 16.98
C HIS A 268 -3.52 -15.98 16.71
N MET A 269 -3.28 -14.68 16.65
CA MET A 269 -4.33 -13.73 16.31
C MET A 269 -4.33 -13.48 14.81
N ILE A 270 -5.50 -13.60 14.19
CA ILE A 270 -5.70 -13.34 12.76
C ILE A 270 -6.93 -12.47 12.57
N ILE A 271 -6.89 -11.59 11.58
CA ILE A 271 -7.99 -10.69 11.22
C ILE A 271 -8.41 -10.95 9.80
N ARG A 272 -9.70 -10.86 9.50
CA ARG A 272 -10.18 -10.89 8.11
C ARG A 272 -9.49 -9.80 7.30
N HIS A 273 -8.97 -10.14 6.12
CA HIS A 273 -8.12 -9.21 5.35
C HIS A 273 -8.93 -7.98 4.88
N GLU A 274 -10.14 -8.17 4.36
CA GLU A 274 -11.09 -7.11 4.05
C GLU A 274 -12.12 -6.91 5.19
N ALA A 275 -12.57 -5.67 5.42
CA ALA A 275 -13.72 -5.43 6.28
C ALA A 275 -15.04 -5.87 5.62
N ILE A 276 -15.98 -6.38 6.41
CA ILE A 276 -17.35 -6.60 5.95
C ILE A 276 -17.99 -5.22 5.71
N ARG A 277 -18.27 -4.92 4.44
CA ARG A 277 -18.78 -3.61 4.00
C ARG A 277 -20.27 -3.45 4.28
N ASN A 278 -20.77 -2.21 4.20
CA ASN A 278 -22.17 -1.85 4.43
C ASN A 278 -22.67 -2.24 5.83
N THR A 279 -21.80 -2.19 6.83
CA THR A 279 -22.16 -2.47 8.23
C THR A 279 -21.72 -1.32 9.13
N SER A 280 -22.53 -1.04 10.15
CA SER A 280 -22.25 0.04 11.09
C SER A 280 -21.55 -0.47 12.36
N PHE A 281 -21.09 0.46 13.22
CA PHE A 281 -20.55 0.12 14.54
C PHE A 281 -21.65 -0.53 15.42
N ASN A 282 -22.90 -0.09 15.28
CA ASN A 282 -24.01 -0.65 16.06
C ASN A 282 -24.39 -2.08 15.62
N ASP A 283 -24.12 -2.43 14.36
CA ASP A 283 -24.34 -3.79 13.85
C ASP A 283 -23.20 -4.76 14.25
N GLN A 284 -22.08 -4.23 14.77
CA GLN A 284 -20.85 -4.97 15.00
C GLN A 284 -21.05 -6.31 15.75
N PRO A 285 -21.80 -6.39 16.87
CA PRO A 285 -22.02 -7.67 17.55
C PRO A 285 -22.70 -8.72 16.67
N GLN A 286 -23.72 -8.32 15.90
CA GLN A 286 -24.46 -9.24 15.04
C GLN A 286 -23.63 -9.67 13.83
N VAL A 287 -22.87 -8.75 13.23
CA VAL A 287 -22.02 -9.03 12.07
C VAL A 287 -20.91 -10.01 12.45
N LEU A 288 -20.24 -9.79 13.60
CA LEU A 288 -19.21 -10.69 14.12
C LEU A 288 -19.79 -12.09 14.40
N SER A 289 -20.96 -12.16 15.03
CA SER A 289 -21.63 -13.44 15.31
C SER A 289 -22.02 -14.18 14.04
N ASN A 290 -22.61 -13.49 13.05
CA ASN A 290 -22.99 -14.09 11.78
C ASN A 290 -21.77 -14.61 11.01
N TRP A 291 -20.71 -13.80 10.92
CA TRP A 291 -19.48 -14.20 10.24
C TRP A 291 -18.85 -15.42 10.91
N PHE A 292 -18.70 -15.41 12.24
CA PHE A 292 -18.17 -16.56 12.98
C PHE A 292 -18.99 -17.84 12.75
N SER A 293 -20.32 -17.73 12.75
CA SER A 293 -21.21 -18.89 12.51
C SER A 293 -21.13 -19.43 11.08
N GLY A 294 -20.69 -18.61 10.12
CA GLY A 294 -20.54 -18.98 8.72
C GLY A 294 -19.15 -19.54 8.36
N LEU A 295 -18.19 -19.50 9.27
CA LEU A 295 -16.85 -20.06 9.04
C LEU A 295 -16.88 -21.57 8.83
N ASP A 296 -15.88 -22.09 8.13
CA ASP A 296 -15.66 -23.54 8.06
C ASP A 296 -15.54 -24.16 9.46
N ALA A 297 -16.07 -25.38 9.62
CA ALA A 297 -16.11 -26.05 10.91
C ALA A 297 -14.71 -26.34 11.49
N GLY A 298 -13.72 -26.58 10.62
CA GLY A 298 -12.32 -26.74 11.02
C GLY A 298 -11.76 -25.45 11.60
N VAL A 299 -12.08 -24.30 11.00
CA VAL A 299 -11.67 -22.98 11.53
C VAL A 299 -12.37 -22.70 12.85
N GLN A 300 -13.69 -22.91 12.94
CA GLN A 300 -14.44 -22.70 14.19
C GLN A 300 -13.88 -23.54 15.35
N ALA A 301 -13.46 -24.78 15.08
CA ALA A 301 -12.90 -25.68 16.09
C ALA A 301 -11.53 -25.21 16.64
N MET A 302 -10.79 -24.40 15.90
CA MET A 302 -9.50 -23.85 16.33
C MET A 302 -9.67 -22.58 17.17
N VAL A 303 -10.83 -21.90 17.08
CA VAL A 303 -11.03 -20.59 17.73
C VAL A 303 -11.04 -20.72 19.25
N GLN A 304 -10.19 -19.91 19.88
CA GLN A 304 -10.04 -19.86 21.32
C GLN A 304 -11.10 -18.99 21.97
N PRO A 305 -11.49 -19.32 23.22
CA PRO A 305 -12.39 -18.49 23.97
C PRO A 305 -11.75 -17.16 24.36
N VAL A 306 -12.51 -16.08 24.20
CA VAL A 306 -12.14 -14.72 24.64
C VAL A 306 -13.25 -14.12 25.50
N SER A 307 -12.88 -13.13 26.31
CA SER A 307 -13.83 -12.35 27.11
C SER A 307 -13.80 -10.90 26.63
N ILE A 308 -14.86 -10.47 25.95
CA ILE A 308 -14.99 -9.10 25.43
C ILE A 308 -15.83 -8.28 26.41
N SER A 309 -15.30 -7.11 26.81
CA SER A 309 -15.99 -6.19 27.69
C SER A 309 -17.31 -5.71 27.08
N ASN A 310 -18.40 -5.83 27.82
CA ASN A 310 -19.72 -5.33 27.42
C ASN A 310 -20.38 -4.53 28.56
N PRO A 311 -20.58 -3.20 28.40
CA PRO A 311 -20.16 -2.39 27.26
C PRO A 311 -18.64 -2.26 27.16
N ALA A 312 -18.13 -2.02 25.94
CA ALA A 312 -16.71 -1.77 25.72
C ALA A 312 -16.29 -0.44 26.39
N PRO A 313 -15.08 -0.36 27.00
CA PRO A 313 -14.57 0.88 27.59
C PRO A 313 -14.36 1.96 26.53
N SER A 314 -14.69 3.21 26.85
CA SER A 314 -14.52 4.36 25.95
C SER A 314 -13.15 5.03 26.12
N ALA A 315 -12.60 5.59 25.04
CA ALA A 315 -11.45 6.49 25.05
C ALA A 315 -11.80 7.78 24.27
N LEU A 316 -11.95 8.90 24.97
CA LEU A 316 -12.45 10.14 24.35
C LEU A 316 -11.35 10.84 23.54
N TYR A 317 -11.61 11.03 22.24
CA TYR A 317 -10.66 11.63 21.29
C TYR A 317 -10.00 12.93 21.80
N HIS A 318 -10.81 13.84 22.35
CA HIS A 318 -10.35 15.18 22.76
C HIS A 318 -9.48 15.21 24.02
N LEU A 319 -9.28 14.06 24.68
CA LEU A 319 -8.43 13.93 25.86
C LEU A 319 -7.17 13.10 25.59
N LEU A 320 -7.01 12.56 24.38
CA LEU A 320 -5.81 11.82 23.98
C LEU A 320 -4.80 12.78 23.33
N THR A 321 -3.54 12.69 23.77
CA THR A 321 -2.41 13.40 23.16
C THR A 321 -1.83 12.58 22.01
N GLY A 322 -0.99 13.18 21.16
CA GLY A 322 -0.32 12.49 20.04
C GLY A 322 -1.16 12.37 18.77
N LEU A 323 -2.40 12.87 18.79
CA LEU A 323 -3.30 12.83 17.63
C LEU A 323 -3.42 14.17 16.88
N ASP A 324 -2.68 15.20 17.31
CA ASP A 324 -2.68 16.55 16.72
C ASP A 324 -1.65 16.72 15.58
N GLU A 325 -1.65 17.92 14.97
CA GLU A 325 -0.82 18.32 13.81
C GLU A 325 0.67 18.08 14.02
N GLN A 326 1.15 18.12 15.27
CA GLN A 326 2.57 18.06 15.58
C GLN A 326 3.08 16.63 15.80
N HIS A 327 2.18 15.64 15.95
CA HIS A 327 2.53 14.29 16.43
C HIS A 327 2.11 13.14 15.48
N SER A 328 2.11 13.37 14.16
CA SER A 328 1.75 12.37 13.13
C SER A 328 0.25 12.10 12.98
N HIS A 329 -0.59 13.08 13.32
CA HIS A 329 -2.02 13.19 12.99
C HIS A 329 -2.73 11.89 12.56
N GLY A 330 -3.33 11.22 13.55
CA GLY A 330 -4.07 9.98 13.31
C GLY A 330 -3.19 8.74 13.16
N TRP A 331 -1.90 8.78 13.52
CA TRP A 331 -1.11 7.55 13.68
C TRP A 331 -1.62 6.74 14.89
N LEU A 332 -1.23 7.15 16.09
CA LEU A 332 -1.63 6.56 17.38
C LEU A 332 -1.59 7.68 18.44
N PRO A 333 -2.43 7.61 19.48
CA PRO A 333 -2.21 8.47 20.65
C PRO A 333 -0.90 8.07 21.36
N ASP A 334 -0.29 9.01 22.09
CA ASP A 334 0.97 8.73 22.81
C ASP A 334 0.80 7.62 23.85
N ASN A 335 -0.37 7.62 24.53
CA ASN A 335 -0.76 6.66 25.54
C ASN A 335 -2.29 6.69 25.73
N LEU A 336 -2.79 5.79 26.58
CA LEU A 336 -4.19 5.74 27.02
C LEU A 336 -4.34 6.02 28.52
N ASP A 337 -3.39 6.73 29.13
CA ASP A 337 -3.35 6.98 30.58
C ASP A 337 -4.64 7.62 31.13
N PRO A 338 -5.32 8.54 30.41
CA PRO A 338 -6.60 9.09 30.86
C PRO A 338 -7.74 8.04 30.91
N PHE A 339 -7.57 6.89 30.25
CA PHE A 339 -8.58 5.85 30.08
C PHE A 339 -8.04 4.47 30.46
N PRO A 340 -7.74 4.20 31.75
CA PRO A 340 -7.13 2.94 32.18
C PRO A 340 -7.97 1.70 31.82
N ALA A 341 -9.30 1.82 31.78
CA ALA A 341 -10.17 0.74 31.33
C ALA A 341 -10.04 0.45 29.83
N ALA A 342 -9.85 1.48 28.99
CA ALA A 342 -9.59 1.29 27.57
C ALA A 342 -8.16 0.79 27.32
N ALA A 343 -7.18 1.26 28.10
CA ALA A 343 -5.80 0.77 28.08
C ALA A 343 -5.71 -0.72 28.43
N ALA A 344 -6.54 -1.17 29.38
CA ALA A 344 -6.62 -2.58 29.79
C ALA A 344 -7.49 -3.45 28.88
N ASP A 345 -8.21 -2.89 27.91
CA ASP A 345 -9.06 -3.63 26.96
C ASP A 345 -8.22 -4.30 25.87
N VAL A 346 -7.19 -5.05 26.26
CA VAL A 346 -6.38 -5.88 25.37
C VAL A 346 -7.02 -7.27 25.28
N THR A 347 -7.30 -7.74 24.06
CA THR A 347 -7.87 -9.08 23.87
C THR A 347 -6.81 -10.15 24.09
N THR A 348 -7.13 -11.13 24.94
CA THR A 348 -6.31 -12.31 25.21
C THR A 348 -7.20 -13.54 25.29
N VAL A 349 -6.60 -14.73 25.14
CA VAL A 349 -7.29 -16.01 25.38
C VAL A 349 -7.76 -16.04 26.83
N ASN A 350 -9.04 -16.32 27.02
CA ASN A 350 -9.66 -16.48 28.34
C ASN A 350 -10.46 -17.79 28.34
N PRO A 351 -9.99 -18.85 29.03
CA PRO A 351 -10.68 -20.13 29.12
C PRO A 351 -12.10 -20.08 29.71
N SER A 352 -12.43 -19.03 30.47
CA SER A 352 -13.79 -18.80 31.00
C SER A 352 -14.69 -18.00 30.04
N GLY A 353 -14.14 -17.56 28.91
CA GLY A 353 -14.84 -16.85 27.86
C GLY A 353 -15.60 -17.77 26.90
N THR A 354 -15.84 -17.29 25.68
CA THR A 354 -16.53 -18.05 24.64
C THR A 354 -15.75 -17.95 23.33
N PRO A 355 -15.58 -19.06 22.57
CA PRO A 355 -15.05 -18.99 21.21
C PRO A 355 -15.94 -18.09 20.36
N GLN A 356 -15.40 -16.97 19.90
CA GLN A 356 -16.15 -15.97 19.15
C GLN A 356 -15.21 -15.08 18.33
N ALA A 357 -15.74 -14.49 17.27
CA ALA A 357 -15.10 -13.37 16.60
C ALA A 357 -15.28 -12.08 17.40
N PHE A 358 -14.32 -11.17 17.30
CA PHE A 358 -14.34 -9.86 17.94
C PHE A 358 -13.81 -8.78 16.98
N ALA A 359 -13.96 -7.51 17.34
CA ALA A 359 -13.27 -6.40 16.67
C ALA A 359 -12.15 -5.88 17.58
N LEU A 360 -11.01 -5.48 17.03
CA LEU A 360 -9.88 -4.94 17.81
C LEU A 360 -10.30 -3.72 18.65
N SER A 361 -9.78 -3.59 19.86
CA SER A 361 -9.86 -2.34 20.62
C SER A 361 -8.81 -1.34 20.15
N LEU A 362 -8.89 -0.13 20.69
CA LEU A 362 -7.81 0.84 20.57
C LEU A 362 -6.50 0.35 21.23
N ALA A 363 -6.57 -0.37 22.35
CA ALA A 363 -5.38 -0.95 22.98
C ALA A 363 -4.76 -2.06 22.14
N ASP A 364 -5.58 -2.93 21.54
CA ASP A 364 -5.10 -3.95 20.59
C ASP A 364 -4.40 -3.27 19.39
N LEU A 365 -5.03 -2.25 18.80
CA LEU A 365 -4.46 -1.53 17.68
C LEU A 365 -3.10 -0.89 18.02
N MET A 366 -2.99 -0.22 19.18
CA MET A 366 -1.74 0.39 19.62
C MET A 366 -0.63 -0.65 19.79
N ARG A 367 -0.97 -1.79 20.41
CA ARG A 367 -0.04 -2.90 20.63
C ARG A 367 0.43 -3.56 19.33
N LEU A 368 -0.44 -3.62 18.32
CA LEU A 368 -0.16 -4.20 17.00
C LEU A 368 0.49 -3.21 16.02
N SER A 369 0.55 -1.92 16.34
CA SER A 369 1.11 -0.88 15.49
C SER A 369 2.58 -0.59 15.83
N THR A 370 3.40 -1.64 15.88
CA THR A 370 4.86 -1.57 16.10
C THR A 370 5.60 -1.76 14.78
N PRO A 371 6.90 -1.40 14.69
CA PRO A 371 7.69 -1.61 13.48
C PRO A 371 7.69 -3.07 13.01
N GLU A 372 7.77 -4.02 13.93
CA GLU A 372 7.75 -5.47 13.64
C GLU A 372 6.34 -6.07 13.61
N GLY A 373 5.32 -5.27 13.95
CA GLY A 373 3.92 -5.69 14.04
C GLY A 373 3.21 -5.72 12.68
N PRO A 374 1.92 -6.10 12.67
CA PRO A 374 1.16 -6.20 11.42
C PRO A 374 0.76 -4.85 10.84
N PHE A 375 0.83 -3.76 11.64
CA PHE A 375 0.47 -2.41 11.21
C PHE A 375 1.62 -1.41 11.39
N PRO A 376 2.79 -1.60 10.72
CA PRO A 376 3.96 -0.76 10.95
C PRO A 376 3.88 0.59 10.22
N THR A 377 2.95 0.73 9.27
CA THR A 377 2.69 1.97 8.55
C THR A 377 1.20 2.23 8.39
N PHE A 378 0.84 3.46 8.06
CA PHE A 378 -0.55 3.86 7.76
C PHE A 378 -1.19 2.95 6.69
N ARG A 379 -0.49 2.74 5.57
CA ARG A 379 -0.98 1.92 4.44
C ARG A 379 -1.35 0.50 4.87
N LEU A 380 -0.46 -0.15 5.61
CA LEU A 380 -0.61 -1.56 6.01
C LEU A 380 -1.72 -1.77 7.06
N ARG A 381 -2.27 -0.69 7.63
CA ARG A 381 -3.40 -0.74 8.56
C ARG A 381 -4.77 -0.76 7.88
N VAL A 382 -4.87 -0.30 6.63
CA VAL A 382 -6.13 -0.30 5.87
C VAL A 382 -6.54 -1.76 5.60
N GLY A 383 -7.86 -2.04 5.58
CA GLY A 383 -8.33 -3.34 5.12
C GLY A 383 -8.14 -3.50 3.60
N ALA A 384 -8.08 -4.73 3.11
CA ALA A 384 -7.96 -5.01 1.68
C ALA A 384 -9.04 -4.30 0.85
N ARG A 385 -8.77 -4.05 -0.45
CA ARG A 385 -9.65 -3.26 -1.33
C ARG A 385 -9.98 -1.88 -0.74
N GLU A 386 -9.05 -1.37 0.06
CA GLU A 386 -9.13 -0.08 0.74
C GLU A 386 -10.39 0.09 1.60
N SER A 387 -10.74 -0.96 2.34
CA SER A 387 -11.86 -0.90 3.27
C SER A 387 -11.46 -0.16 4.55
N TRP A 388 -12.27 0.84 4.94
CA TRP A 388 -12.20 1.40 6.29
C TRP A 388 -12.82 0.41 7.29
N TRP A 389 -12.43 0.46 8.57
CA TRP A 389 -12.98 -0.47 9.56
C TRP A 389 -13.11 0.09 10.97
N TRP A 390 -14.10 -0.41 11.71
CA TRP A 390 -14.41 -0.03 13.10
C TRP A 390 -13.55 -0.78 14.11
N LEU A 391 -13.07 -0.08 15.14
CA LEU A 391 -12.64 -0.68 16.41
C LEU A 391 -13.87 -0.93 17.30
N ARG A 392 -13.75 -1.77 18.33
CA ARG A 392 -14.82 -1.93 19.35
C ARG A 392 -14.89 -0.76 20.35
N THR A 393 -13.82 0.03 20.46
CA THR A 393 -13.69 1.12 21.44
C THR A 393 -14.53 2.34 21.02
N PRO A 394 -15.48 2.80 21.85
CA PRO A 394 -16.18 4.07 21.62
C PRO A 394 -15.26 5.27 21.79
N SER A 395 -15.45 6.30 20.97
CA SER A 395 -14.70 7.57 21.06
C SER A 395 -15.47 8.68 21.81
N THR A 396 -16.69 8.37 22.24
CA THR A 396 -17.57 9.23 23.06
C THR A 396 -18.38 8.40 24.05
N VAL A 397 -18.87 9.03 25.12
CA VAL A 397 -19.69 8.38 26.16
C VAL A 397 -21.12 8.04 25.72
N SER A 398 -21.65 8.68 24.67
CA SER A 398 -23.04 8.50 24.22
C SER A 398 -23.20 7.53 23.05
N LEU A 399 -22.19 6.69 22.74
CA LEU A 399 -22.14 5.79 21.58
C LEU A 399 -22.40 6.48 20.22
N GLY A 400 -22.35 7.82 20.17
CA GLY A 400 -22.55 8.58 18.94
C GLY A 400 -21.38 8.41 17.96
N ASN A 401 -20.18 8.17 18.49
CA ASN A 401 -18.94 8.04 17.73
C ASN A 401 -18.11 6.86 18.25
N ALA A 402 -17.39 6.20 17.34
CA ALA A 402 -16.44 5.12 17.62
C ALA A 402 -15.09 5.39 16.96
N TRP A 403 -14.06 4.69 17.41
CA TRP A 403 -12.76 4.70 16.75
C TRP A 403 -12.79 3.85 15.47
N SER A 404 -12.13 4.32 14.42
CA SER A 404 -12.05 3.62 13.14
C SER A 404 -10.72 3.90 12.45
N ILE A 405 -10.32 2.97 11.59
CA ILE A 405 -9.26 3.17 10.61
C ILE A 405 -9.91 3.62 9.31
N LEU A 406 -9.52 4.80 8.82
CA LEU A 406 -10.12 5.39 7.63
C LEU A 406 -9.32 5.06 6.37
N ARG A 407 -10.04 4.89 5.26
CA ARG A 407 -9.47 4.71 3.92
C ARG A 407 -9.20 6.03 3.19
N GLY A 408 -9.77 7.14 3.68
CA GLY A 408 -9.61 8.46 3.07
C GLY A 408 -8.15 8.90 3.11
N VAL A 409 -7.76 9.72 2.15
CA VAL A 409 -6.48 10.43 2.20
C VAL A 409 -6.65 11.59 3.18
N SER A 410 -5.80 11.70 4.19
CA SER A 410 -5.78 12.94 4.98
C SER A 410 -5.36 14.10 4.07
N PRO A 411 -6.12 15.21 4.01
CA PRO A 411 -5.77 16.39 3.21
C PRO A 411 -4.35 16.92 3.53
N GLU A 412 -3.89 16.71 4.75
CA GLU A 412 -2.62 17.25 5.27
C GLU A 412 -1.43 16.31 5.05
N PHE A 413 -1.65 14.99 4.93
CA PHE A 413 -0.56 14.00 4.89
C PHE A 413 -0.56 13.08 3.68
N GLY A 414 -1.57 13.10 2.81
CA GLY A 414 -1.57 12.21 1.64
C GLY A 414 -1.61 10.71 1.99
N SER A 415 -1.91 10.35 3.25
CA SER A 415 -1.82 8.99 3.79
C SER A 415 -3.19 8.41 4.12
N ARG A 416 -3.36 7.09 3.92
CA ARG A 416 -4.56 6.31 4.25
C ARG A 416 -4.29 5.35 5.39
N GLY A 417 -5.30 4.99 6.17
CA GLY A 417 -5.17 4.12 7.34
C GLY A 417 -4.95 4.88 8.63
N PHE A 418 -5.30 6.17 8.65
CA PHE A 418 -5.25 6.96 9.86
C PHE A 418 -6.41 6.61 10.80
N LEU A 419 -6.09 6.60 12.08
CA LEU A 419 -7.00 6.44 13.19
C LEU A 419 -7.80 7.73 13.38
N ALA A 420 -9.12 7.60 13.41
CA ALA A 420 -10.01 8.74 13.63
C ALA A 420 -11.21 8.35 14.50
N ALA A 421 -11.71 9.34 15.24
CA ALA A 421 -13.01 9.28 15.87
C ALA A 421 -14.09 9.65 14.85
N ARG A 422 -14.66 8.64 14.16
CA ARG A 422 -15.65 8.90 13.12
C ARG A 422 -17.00 9.24 13.74
N ARG A 423 -17.58 10.32 13.24
CA ARG A 423 -18.93 10.77 13.64
C ARG A 423 -19.97 9.80 13.08
N LEU A 424 -20.98 9.48 13.90
CA LEU A 424 -22.13 8.62 13.58
C LEU A 424 -21.80 7.12 13.52
N SER A 425 -21.94 6.44 14.66
CA SER A 425 -21.86 4.97 14.80
C SER A 425 -22.81 4.16 13.90
N GLN A 426 -23.76 4.83 13.25
CA GLN A 426 -24.70 4.24 12.28
C GLN A 426 -24.20 4.24 10.83
N VAL A 427 -23.05 4.88 10.53
CA VAL A 427 -22.57 4.94 9.15
C VAL A 427 -22.29 3.53 8.62
N ASN A 428 -23.00 3.19 7.57
CA ASN A 428 -22.85 1.98 6.77
C ASN A 428 -22.78 2.39 5.29
N ASP A 429 -21.62 2.18 4.67
CA ASP A 429 -21.43 2.48 3.26
C ASP A 429 -20.61 1.37 2.59
N SER A 430 -20.54 1.42 1.26
CA SER A 430 -19.81 0.44 0.47
C SER A 430 -18.29 0.53 0.67
N GLY A 431 -17.82 1.47 1.49
CA GLY A 431 -16.42 1.72 1.72
C GLY A 431 -15.79 0.99 2.88
N GLY A 432 -16.56 0.35 3.74
CA GLY A 432 -16.02 -0.33 4.91
C GLY A 432 -17.09 -0.71 5.93
N GLY A 433 -16.63 -1.13 7.11
CA GLY A 433 -17.51 -1.62 8.17
C GLY A 433 -16.80 -2.40 9.26
N VAL A 434 -17.33 -3.57 9.59
CA VAL A 434 -16.84 -4.41 10.68
C VAL A 434 -15.72 -5.33 10.17
N ARG A 435 -14.60 -5.41 10.89
CA ARG A 435 -13.47 -6.27 10.50
C ARG A 435 -13.26 -7.36 11.56
N PRO A 436 -13.73 -8.59 11.33
CA PRO A 436 -13.66 -9.67 12.30
C PRO A 436 -12.23 -10.13 12.60
N VAL A 437 -11.98 -10.44 13.86
CA VAL A 437 -10.74 -10.99 14.40
C VAL A 437 -11.08 -12.27 15.16
N ILE A 438 -10.21 -13.27 15.06
CA ILE A 438 -10.25 -14.49 15.89
C ILE A 438 -8.86 -14.80 16.42
N ILE A 439 -8.81 -15.51 17.55
CA ILE A 439 -7.59 -16.15 18.02
C ILE A 439 -7.76 -17.64 17.74
N VAL A 440 -6.84 -18.23 16.98
CA VAL A 440 -6.83 -19.66 16.66
C VAL A 440 -5.74 -20.37 17.46
N HIS A 441 -5.93 -21.66 17.72
CA HIS A 441 -4.93 -22.51 18.36
C HIS A 441 -4.49 -23.63 17.42
N GLN A 442 -3.18 -23.90 17.39
CA GLN A 442 -2.58 -24.93 16.53
C GLN A 442 -1.76 -25.96 17.30
#